data_AF-A0A2V8Y1U8-F1
#
_entry.id   AF-A0A2V8Y1U8-F1
#
_cell.length_a   1.000
_cell.length_b   1.000
_cell.length_c   1.000
_cell.angle_alpha   90.00
_cell.angle_beta   90.00
_cell.angle_gamma   90.00
#
_symmetry.space_group_name_H-M   'P 1'
#
loop_
_entity.id
_entity.type
_entity.pdbx_description
1 polymer ?
#
loop_
_entity_poly.entity_id
_entity_poly.type
_entity_poly.pdbx_seq_one_letter_code
_entity_poly.pdbx_strand_id
1 'polypeptide(L)'
;MKFARYDLPFRLLLPKGKTSAVPKASTCLIRDQAAPELSGEPVRAAGPPSHSNSSPPRARIAHKHATLAAATLFLLMLSGPPKLRFRDLDASLKGELDWVVFVHMGIWVLAGLWILLQICKRFQSRAPLLRLRLPQILGLLLTLCLAISILTSPAPSLTAFKVYQMLVSLLFTQIFIERFGAQASLQAMLWGNALLCIAIAICAFLAPDMVWTVSEADPELPRLYGELIASTGVVSILAIILLLTSVKRIWKPIPILLLALFFSLLVLSLMRTAYITALLFFLLVILKRPNIRPLRRLAYCFF
;
A
#
# COMPACT_ATOMS: atom_id res chain seq x y z
N MET A 1 -18.16 -24.83 -8.09
CA MET A 1 -17.95 -23.43 -7.62
C MET A 1 -17.62 -22.54 -8.80
N LYS A 2 -18.55 -21.66 -9.22
CA LYS A 2 -18.35 -20.70 -10.34
C LYS A 2 -17.54 -19.50 -9.82
N PHE A 3 -16.34 -19.28 -10.35
CA PHE A 3 -15.48 -18.15 -10.01
C PHE A 3 -15.86 -16.90 -10.81
N ALA A 4 -16.09 -15.80 -10.10
CA ALA A 4 -16.27 -14.48 -10.66
C ALA A 4 -15.03 -14.06 -11.47
N ARG A 5 -15.26 -13.64 -12.72
CA ARG A 5 -14.28 -12.95 -13.56
C ARG A 5 -13.95 -11.60 -12.91
N TYR A 6 -12.66 -11.34 -12.73
CA TYR A 6 -12.16 -9.99 -12.47
C TYR A 6 -11.79 -9.38 -13.83
N ASP A 7 -12.72 -8.61 -14.40
CA ASP A 7 -12.45 -7.74 -15.54
C ASP A 7 -11.57 -6.54 -15.11
N LEU A 8 -10.66 -6.14 -16.00
CA LEU A 8 -9.75 -5.00 -15.83
C LEU A 8 -10.49 -3.68 -15.56
N PRO A 9 -9.97 -2.77 -14.70
CA PRO A 9 -10.50 -1.43 -14.58
C PRO A 9 -9.74 -0.48 -15.51
N PHE A 10 -10.11 -0.47 -16.79
CA PHE A 10 -9.86 0.69 -17.68
C PHE A 10 -11.06 0.84 -18.61
N ARG A 11 -12.20 1.24 -18.03
CA ARG A 11 -13.32 1.79 -18.80
C ARG A 11 -13.18 3.30 -18.78
N LEU A 12 -12.65 3.84 -19.88
CA LEU A 12 -12.76 5.27 -20.18
C LEU A 12 -14.23 5.70 -20.03
N LEU A 13 -14.42 6.78 -19.27
CA LEU A 13 -15.67 7.53 -19.19
C LEU A 13 -15.94 8.18 -20.55
N LEU A 14 -16.69 7.48 -21.40
CA LEU A 14 -17.46 8.12 -22.47
C LEU A 14 -18.93 8.19 -22.01
N PRO A 15 -19.58 9.36 -22.09
CA PRO A 15 -20.99 9.50 -21.75
C PRO A 15 -21.83 8.73 -22.77
N LYS A 16 -22.46 7.63 -22.33
CA LYS A 16 -23.48 6.93 -23.12
C LYS A 16 -24.73 7.80 -23.21
N GLY A 17 -25.02 8.27 -24.41
CA GLY A 17 -26.28 8.93 -24.75
C GLY A 17 -27.49 8.06 -24.37
N LYS A 18 -28.49 8.73 -23.79
CA LYS A 18 -29.82 8.17 -23.51
C LYS A 18 -30.53 7.91 -24.85
N THR A 19 -30.70 6.64 -25.21
CA THR A 19 -31.77 6.24 -26.13
C THR A 19 -32.93 5.69 -25.31
N SER A 20 -34.01 6.47 -25.33
CA SER A 20 -35.35 6.14 -24.86
C SER A 20 -35.92 4.97 -25.68
N ALA A 21 -36.52 3.96 -25.04
CA ALA A 21 -37.53 3.10 -25.66
C ALA A 21 -38.28 2.23 -24.64
N VAL A 22 -39.55 2.56 -24.48
CA VAL A 22 -40.74 1.69 -24.36
C VAL A 22 -40.93 0.83 -23.08
N PRO A 23 -42.03 1.06 -22.32
CA PRO A 23 -42.51 0.16 -21.29
C PRO A 23 -43.38 -0.95 -21.90
N LYS A 24 -43.17 -2.22 -21.50
CA LYS A 24 -44.14 -3.30 -21.71
C LYS A 24 -44.78 -3.67 -20.39
N ALA A 25 -46.07 -3.35 -20.30
CA ALA A 25 -47.02 -3.88 -19.33
C ALA A 25 -47.33 -5.34 -19.66
N SER A 26 -47.48 -6.18 -18.63
CA SER A 26 -48.28 -7.42 -18.56
C SER A 26 -47.89 -8.14 -17.25
N THR A 27 -48.72 -8.78 -16.45
CA THR A 27 -50.17 -8.90 -16.33
C THR A 27 -50.38 -9.54 -14.94
N CYS A 28 -51.33 -9.00 -14.20
CA CYS A 28 -51.78 -9.53 -12.91
C CYS A 28 -52.52 -10.87 -13.13
N LEU A 29 -52.18 -11.92 -12.37
CA LEU A 29 -53.03 -13.10 -12.25
C LEU A 29 -53.19 -13.42 -10.76
N ILE A 30 -54.32 -12.96 -10.24
CA ILE A 30 -54.94 -13.35 -8.99
C ILE A 30 -55.43 -14.79 -9.16
N ARG A 31 -55.11 -15.65 -8.19
CA ARG A 31 -55.85 -16.90 -7.98
C ARG A 31 -56.06 -17.09 -6.49
N ASP A 32 -57.22 -16.64 -6.04
CA ASP A 32 -57.87 -17.09 -4.82
C ASP A 32 -58.28 -18.56 -4.99
N GLN A 33 -58.03 -19.38 -3.96
CA GLN A 33 -58.89 -20.51 -3.64
C GLN A 33 -58.83 -20.77 -2.13
N ALA A 34 -60.02 -20.70 -1.54
CA ALA A 34 -60.30 -20.90 -0.13
C ALA A 34 -60.33 -22.39 0.27
N ALA A 35 -60.11 -22.59 1.57
CA ALA A 35 -60.32 -23.76 2.44
C ALA A 35 -61.77 -24.32 2.38
N PRO A 36 -62.21 -25.43 3.08
CA PRO A 36 -61.66 -25.97 4.34
C PRO A 36 -61.74 -27.52 4.58
N GLU A 37 -61.46 -27.90 5.83
CA GLU A 37 -61.76 -29.18 6.55
C GLU A 37 -60.79 -30.37 6.37
N LEU A 38 -60.45 -31.22 7.36
CA LEU A 38 -60.67 -31.32 8.80
C LEU A 38 -59.77 -32.48 9.31
N SER A 39 -59.33 -32.42 10.57
CA SER A 39 -58.88 -33.53 11.44
C SER A 39 -57.52 -34.21 11.20
N GLY A 40 -56.76 -34.36 12.29
CA GLY A 40 -55.66 -35.33 12.39
C GLY A 40 -54.43 -34.84 13.16
N GLU A 41 -54.54 -34.64 14.48
CA GLU A 41 -53.37 -34.73 15.37
C GLU A 41 -52.82 -36.17 15.35
N PRO A 42 -51.49 -36.35 15.36
CA PRO A 42 -50.85 -36.59 16.65
C PRO A 42 -49.44 -35.99 16.81
N VAL A 43 -49.21 -35.47 18.01
CA VAL A 43 -48.00 -35.63 18.85
C VAL A 43 -46.67 -35.77 18.10
N ARG A 44 -45.89 -34.68 18.04
CA ARG A 44 -44.45 -34.74 17.73
C ARG A 44 -43.62 -34.00 18.78
N ALA A 45 -42.90 -34.83 19.52
CA ALA A 45 -41.76 -34.59 20.40
C ALA A 45 -41.17 -33.18 20.47
N ALA A 46 -41.11 -32.67 21.70
CA ALA A 46 -40.31 -31.52 22.11
C ALA A 46 -38.82 -31.74 21.74
N GLY A 47 -38.34 -31.00 20.75
CA GLY A 47 -36.93 -30.85 20.46
C GLY A 47 -36.26 -29.89 21.47
N PRO A 48 -35.00 -30.12 21.85
CA PRO A 48 -34.28 -29.27 22.80
C PRO A 48 -34.09 -27.85 22.24
N PRO A 49 -33.99 -26.84 23.13
CA PRO A 49 -33.88 -25.44 22.72
C PRO A 49 -32.65 -25.22 21.86
N SER A 50 -32.88 -24.87 20.60
CA SER A 50 -31.84 -24.39 19.71
C SER A 50 -31.26 -23.09 20.28
N HIS A 51 -30.06 -23.18 20.87
CA HIS A 51 -29.23 -22.03 21.16
C HIS A 51 -28.98 -21.27 19.86
N SER A 52 -29.76 -20.22 19.63
CA SER A 52 -29.52 -19.22 18.61
C SER A 52 -28.26 -18.44 19.02
N ASN A 53 -27.11 -18.99 18.65
CA ASN A 53 -25.82 -18.30 18.66
C ASN A 53 -25.89 -17.15 17.64
N SER A 54 -26.58 -16.08 18.04
CA SER A 54 -26.51 -14.76 17.44
C SER A 54 -25.11 -14.21 17.70
N SER A 55 -24.17 -14.73 16.91
CA SER A 55 -22.85 -14.14 16.76
C SER A 55 -23.09 -12.67 16.44
N PRO A 56 -22.54 -11.72 17.22
CA PRO A 56 -22.71 -10.31 16.91
C PRO A 56 -22.25 -10.09 15.46
N PRO A 57 -22.98 -9.27 14.68
CA PRO A 57 -22.60 -9.00 13.30
C PRO A 57 -21.20 -8.40 13.33
N ARG A 58 -20.19 -9.23 13.02
CA ARG A 58 -18.85 -8.76 12.69
C ARG A 58 -19.07 -7.74 11.60
N ALA A 59 -18.98 -6.47 11.96
CA ALA A 59 -19.15 -5.35 11.06
C ALA A 59 -18.28 -5.64 9.84
N ARG A 60 -18.92 -6.07 8.75
CA ARG A 60 -18.28 -6.22 7.45
C ARG A 60 -17.98 -4.79 7.05
N ILE A 61 -16.79 -4.32 7.39
CA ILE A 61 -16.26 -3.05 6.91
C ILE A 61 -16.28 -3.19 5.40
N ALA A 62 -17.31 -2.64 4.75
CA ALA A 62 -17.41 -2.64 3.31
C ALA A 62 -16.19 -1.90 2.79
N HIS A 63 -15.23 -2.64 2.23
CA HIS A 63 -13.99 -2.08 1.71
C HIS A 63 -14.36 -1.19 0.53
N LYS A 64 -14.36 0.12 0.74
CA LYS A 64 -14.52 1.10 -0.34
C LYS A 64 -13.24 1.12 -1.17
N HIS A 65 -13.35 1.38 -2.47
CA HIS A 65 -12.18 1.62 -3.30
C HIS A 65 -11.39 2.84 -2.80
N ALA A 66 -10.07 2.83 -3.01
CA ALA A 66 -9.21 3.96 -2.72
C ALA A 66 -9.75 5.20 -3.45
N THR A 67 -10.14 6.22 -2.69
CA THR A 67 -10.51 7.52 -3.27
C THR A 67 -9.29 8.07 -3.98
N LEU A 68 -9.44 8.57 -5.22
CA LEU A 68 -8.34 9.07 -6.05
C LEU A 68 -7.43 10.03 -5.27
N ALA A 69 -8.00 10.97 -4.51
CA ALA A 69 -7.25 11.87 -3.64
C ALA A 69 -6.35 11.17 -2.61
N ALA A 70 -6.81 10.07 -2.01
CA ALA A 70 -6.02 9.30 -1.05
C ALA A 70 -4.91 8.50 -1.76
N ALA A 71 -5.16 8.00 -2.97
CA ALA A 71 -4.15 7.34 -3.78
C ALA A 71 -3.09 8.32 -4.27
N THR A 72 -3.48 9.53 -4.69
CA THR A 72 -2.57 10.61 -5.06
C THR A 72 -1.72 11.06 -3.88
N LEU A 73 -2.34 11.29 -2.71
CA LEU A 73 -1.58 11.59 -1.48
C LEU A 73 -0.63 10.46 -1.11
N PHE A 74 -1.07 9.20 -1.24
CA PHE A 74 -0.22 8.04 -0.98
C PHE A 74 1.00 8.03 -1.91
N LEU A 75 0.81 8.27 -3.20
CA LEU A 75 1.90 8.37 -4.17
C LEU A 75 2.84 9.54 -3.88
N LEU A 76 2.29 10.72 -3.58
CA LEU A 76 3.08 11.90 -3.24
C LEU A 76 3.93 11.68 -1.98
N MET A 77 3.36 11.06 -0.95
CA MET A 77 4.12 10.75 0.27
C MET A 77 5.19 9.69 0.04
N LEU A 78 4.89 8.67 -0.77
CA LEU A 78 5.81 7.56 -1.05
C LEU A 78 6.95 7.97 -2.01
N SER A 79 6.68 8.88 -2.94
CA SER A 79 7.68 9.42 -3.87
C SER A 79 8.73 10.27 -3.15
N GLY A 80 8.40 10.86 -2.00
CA GLY A 80 9.26 11.85 -1.35
C GLY A 80 9.34 13.16 -2.16
N PRO A 81 10.10 14.15 -1.65
CA PRO A 81 10.32 15.38 -2.41
C PRO A 81 11.18 15.05 -3.62
N PRO A 82 10.81 15.52 -4.83
CA PRO A 82 11.74 15.48 -5.95
C PRO A 82 12.95 16.30 -5.55
N LYS A 83 14.14 15.69 -5.47
CA LYS A 83 15.37 16.41 -5.13
C LYS A 83 15.82 17.19 -6.36
N LEU A 84 15.10 18.26 -6.72
CA LEU A 84 15.35 19.05 -7.93
C LEU A 84 16.73 19.78 -7.92
N ARG A 85 17.54 19.60 -6.87
CA ARG A 85 18.93 20.06 -6.77
C ARG A 85 19.73 19.21 -5.78
N PHE A 86 21.02 18.98 -6.07
CA PHE A 86 21.99 18.50 -5.08
C PHE A 86 22.13 19.57 -3.98
N ARG A 87 21.72 19.21 -2.76
CA ARG A 87 21.76 20.12 -1.60
C ARG A 87 23.01 19.82 -0.80
N ASP A 88 23.95 20.75 -0.78
CA ASP A 88 25.05 20.72 0.19
C ASP A 88 24.48 20.79 1.61
N LEU A 89 24.95 19.91 2.51
CA LEU A 89 24.51 19.90 3.91
C LEU A 89 24.69 21.28 4.57
N ASP A 90 25.69 22.05 4.14
CA ASP A 90 26.01 23.38 4.65
C ASP A 90 25.03 24.47 4.19
N ALA A 91 24.39 24.32 3.02
CA ALA A 91 23.38 25.28 2.56
C ALA A 91 22.10 25.22 3.42
N SER A 92 21.83 24.07 4.02
CA SER A 92 20.71 23.91 4.96
C SER A 92 20.97 24.54 6.32
N LEU A 93 22.23 24.68 6.72
CA LEU A 93 22.64 25.41 7.93
C LEU A 93 22.61 26.93 7.73
N LYS A 94 22.79 27.40 6.48
CA LYS A 94 22.74 28.83 6.12
C LYS A 94 21.34 29.41 5.93
N GLY A 95 20.28 28.58 6.04
CA GLY A 95 18.90 29.06 6.03
C GLY A 95 18.30 29.32 4.64
N GLU A 96 18.95 28.89 3.56
CA GLU A 96 18.38 29.00 2.20
C GLU A 96 17.22 28.00 2.02
N LEU A 97 16.00 28.54 2.04
CA LEU A 97 14.75 27.80 1.81
C LEU A 97 14.47 27.71 0.31
N ASP A 98 14.70 26.53 -0.25
CA ASP A 98 14.43 26.22 -1.66
C ASP A 98 12.93 25.97 -1.90
N TRP A 99 12.42 26.27 -3.10
CA TRP A 99 11.03 26.04 -3.49
C TRP A 99 10.61 24.58 -3.30
N VAL A 100 11.53 23.64 -3.50
CA VAL A 100 11.34 22.20 -3.25
C VAL A 100 10.90 21.93 -1.80
N VAL A 101 11.50 22.65 -0.84
CA VAL A 101 11.18 22.49 0.58
C VAL A 101 9.76 22.98 0.87
N PHE A 102 9.32 24.08 0.24
CA PHE A 102 7.96 24.59 0.37
C PHE A 102 6.92 23.63 -0.20
N VAL A 103 7.17 23.11 -1.41
CA VAL A 103 6.28 22.10 -2.02
C VAL A 103 6.20 20.88 -1.11
N HIS A 104 7.34 20.41 -0.60
CA HIS A 104 7.38 19.27 0.32
C HIS A 104 6.59 19.52 1.60
N MET A 105 6.84 20.65 2.27
CA MET A 105 6.07 21.09 3.44
C MET A 105 4.57 21.08 3.14
N GLY A 106 4.15 21.62 1.99
CA GLY A 106 2.76 21.63 1.54
C GLY A 106 2.16 20.23 1.42
N ILE A 107 2.89 19.28 0.83
CA ILE A 107 2.44 17.87 0.69
C ILE A 107 2.23 17.24 2.07
N TRP A 108 3.17 17.43 3.01
CA TRP A 108 3.07 16.85 4.35
C TRP A 108 1.96 17.50 5.18
N VAL A 109 1.80 18.81 5.10
CA VAL A 109 0.70 19.54 5.76
C VAL A 109 -0.64 19.07 5.21
N LEU A 110 -0.78 18.91 3.89
CA LEU A 110 -2.01 18.42 3.28
C LEU A 110 -2.31 16.97 3.69
N ALA A 111 -1.30 16.12 3.76
CA ALA A 111 -1.43 14.75 4.27
C ALA A 111 -1.85 14.74 5.75
N GLY A 112 -1.21 15.56 6.59
CA GLY A 112 -1.56 15.73 8.00
C GLY A 112 -2.99 16.25 8.19
N LEU A 113 -3.41 17.23 7.40
CA LEU A 113 -4.76 17.76 7.42
C LEU A 113 -5.78 16.71 6.99
N TRP A 114 -5.47 15.93 5.95
CA TRP A 114 -6.31 14.81 5.53
C TRP A 114 -6.46 13.77 6.65
N ILE A 115 -5.37 13.40 7.33
CA ILE A 115 -5.40 12.50 8.49
C ILE A 115 -6.30 13.07 9.59
N LEU A 116 -6.11 14.35 9.93
CA LEU A 116 -6.90 15.02 10.96
C LEU A 116 -8.39 15.01 10.62
N LEU A 117 -8.76 15.31 9.37
CA LEU A 117 -10.14 15.23 8.90
C LEU A 117 -10.71 13.81 9.03
N GLN A 118 -9.92 12.76 8.74
CA GLN A 118 -10.38 11.38 8.92
C GLN A 118 -10.56 11.03 10.40
N ILE A 119 -9.67 11.50 11.27
CA ILE A 119 -9.77 11.30 12.73
C ILE A 119 -11.00 12.04 13.28
N CYS A 120 -11.22 13.30 12.89
CA CYS A 120 -12.38 14.09 13.30
C CYS A 120 -13.69 13.43 12.86
N LYS A 121 -13.78 12.94 11.62
CA LYS A 121 -14.96 12.20 11.14
C LYS A 121 -15.22 10.94 11.96
N ARG A 122 -14.17 10.20 12.35
CA ARG A 122 -14.31 9.01 13.20
C ARG A 122 -14.76 9.37 14.61
N PHE A 123 -14.19 10.43 15.18
CA PHE A 123 -14.55 10.96 16.49
C PHE A 123 -16.03 11.36 16.54
N GLN A 124 -16.50 12.09 15.52
CA GLN A 124 -17.93 12.45 15.38
C GLN A 124 -18.83 11.22 15.30
N SER A 125 -18.40 10.15 14.61
CA SER A 125 -19.15 8.89 14.52
C SER A 125 -19.06 7.98 15.75
N ARG A 126 -18.38 8.40 16.83
CA ARG A 126 -18.08 7.59 18.03
C ARG A 126 -17.47 6.21 17.71
N ALA A 127 -16.80 6.10 16.57
CA ALA A 127 -16.13 4.87 16.19
C ALA A 127 -14.83 4.71 17.00
N PRO A 128 -14.40 3.47 17.32
CA PRO A 128 -13.10 3.25 17.95
C PRO A 128 -12.01 3.87 17.09
N LEU A 129 -11.25 4.80 17.68
CA LEU A 129 -10.41 5.75 16.94
C LEU A 129 -9.40 5.04 16.04
N LEU A 130 -8.61 4.11 16.59
CA LEU A 130 -7.58 3.36 15.87
C LEU A 130 -7.40 1.99 16.55
N ARG A 131 -7.39 0.88 15.79
CA ARG A 131 -7.05 -0.43 16.36
C ARG A 131 -5.56 -0.69 16.16
N LEU A 132 -4.78 -0.18 17.11
CA LEU A 132 -3.32 -0.26 17.11
C LEU A 132 -2.86 -1.72 17.09
N ARG A 133 -2.16 -2.12 16.02
CA ARG A 133 -1.44 -3.39 15.93
C ARG A 133 -0.04 -3.25 16.52
N LEU A 134 0.56 -4.36 16.94
CA LEU A 134 1.93 -4.41 17.47
C LEU A 134 2.96 -3.55 16.69
N PRO A 135 3.08 -3.63 15.34
CA PRO A 135 4.03 -2.79 14.60
C PRO A 135 3.73 -1.29 14.69
N GLN A 136 2.46 -0.90 14.86
CA GLN A 136 2.07 0.51 15.01
C GLN A 136 2.39 1.01 16.41
N ILE A 137 2.18 0.19 17.45
CA ILE A 137 2.57 0.52 18.83
C ILE A 137 4.08 0.74 18.89
N LEU A 138 4.86 -0.19 18.32
CA LEU A 138 6.31 -0.08 18.29
C LEU A 138 6.78 1.14 17.50
N GLY A 139 6.17 1.42 16.35
CA GLY A 139 6.47 2.61 15.55
C GLY A 139 6.12 3.92 16.27
N LEU A 140 5.00 3.95 17.00
CA LEU A 140 4.59 5.13 17.78
C LEU A 140 5.53 5.35 18.97
N LEU A 141 5.91 4.29 19.66
CA LEU A 141 6.89 4.34 20.74
C LEU A 141 8.25 4.84 20.25
N LEU A 142 8.73 4.33 19.12
CA LEU A 142 9.96 4.80 18.49
C LEU A 142 9.87 6.29 18.13
N THR A 143 8.75 6.71 17.55
CA THR A 143 8.52 8.12 17.18
C THR A 143 8.50 9.02 18.43
N LEU A 144 7.94 8.53 19.53
CA LEU A 144 7.93 9.25 20.81
C LEU A 144 9.34 9.37 21.41
N CYS A 145 10.13 8.29 21.39
CA CYS A 145 11.54 8.34 21.78
C CYS A 145 12.33 9.36 20.95
N LEU A 146 12.13 9.37 19.62
CA LEU A 146 12.74 10.34 18.72
C LEU A 146 12.28 11.78 19.00
N ALA A 147 11.02 11.96 19.43
CA ALA A 147 10.51 13.27 19.82
C ALA A 147 11.22 13.83 21.05
N ILE A 148 11.57 12.99 22.03
CA ILE A 148 12.34 13.40 23.21
C ILE A 148 13.74 13.89 22.79
N SER A 149 14.36 13.25 21.78
CA SER A 149 15.66 13.67 21.24
C SER A 149 15.65 15.04 20.56
N ILE A 150 14.47 15.64 20.30
CA ILE A 150 14.40 17.02 19.78
C ILE A 150 15.04 18.00 20.77
N LEU A 151 14.88 17.77 22.08
CA LEU A 151 15.36 18.68 23.13
C LEU A 151 16.89 18.72 23.23
N THR A 152 17.57 17.66 22.80
CA THR A 152 19.03 17.51 22.88
C THR A 152 19.73 17.69 21.53
N SER A 153 18.97 17.90 20.45
CA SER A 153 19.51 17.95 19.09
C SER A 153 20.12 19.33 18.78
N PRO A 154 21.28 19.39 18.09
CA PRO A 154 21.87 20.66 17.65
C PRO A 154 21.02 21.39 16.59
N ALA A 155 20.08 20.69 15.93
CA ALA A 155 19.16 21.26 14.93
C ALA A 155 17.71 20.84 15.22
N PRO A 156 17.07 21.41 16.27
CA PRO A 156 15.79 20.93 16.77
C PRO A 156 14.65 21.06 15.76
N SER A 157 14.66 22.07 14.89
CA SER A 157 13.64 22.29 13.86
C SER A 157 13.62 21.19 12.80
N LEU A 158 14.80 20.77 12.31
CA LEU A 158 14.93 19.68 11.32
C LEU A 158 14.55 18.34 11.94
N THR A 159 14.96 18.09 13.18
CA THR A 159 14.61 16.89 13.92
C THR A 159 13.10 16.82 14.16
N ALA A 160 12.46 17.92 14.58
CA ALA A 160 11.02 18.00 14.76
C ALA A 160 10.26 17.73 13.46
N PHE A 161 10.71 18.28 12.33
CA PHE A 161 10.11 18.01 11.03
C PHE A 161 10.20 16.54 10.63
N LYS A 162 11.35 15.89 10.88
CA LYS A 162 11.51 14.44 10.65
C LYS A 162 10.59 13.59 11.53
N VAL A 163 10.49 13.92 12.82
CA VAL A 163 9.57 13.25 13.75
C VAL A 163 8.12 13.41 13.27
N TYR A 164 7.72 14.61 12.84
CA TYR A 164 6.42 14.87 12.25
C TYR A 164 6.18 14.01 11.00
N GLN A 165 7.14 13.94 10.07
CA GLN A 165 7.03 13.08 8.88
C GLN A 165 6.83 11.60 9.24
N MET A 166 7.58 11.08 10.21
CA MET A 166 7.42 9.69 10.67
C MET A 166 6.03 9.46 11.26
N LEU A 167 5.55 10.37 12.11
CA LEU A 167 4.22 10.28 12.73
C LEU A 167 3.10 10.30 11.68
N VAL A 168 3.13 11.28 10.77
CA VAL A 168 2.14 11.41 9.69
C VAL A 168 2.16 10.17 8.81
N SER A 169 3.33 9.64 8.45
CA SER A 169 3.45 8.41 7.64
C SER A 169 2.81 7.21 8.32
N LEU A 170 3.06 7.04 9.63
CA LEU A 170 2.54 5.93 10.41
C LEU A 170 1.01 6.01 10.51
N LEU A 171 0.48 7.17 10.89
CA LEU A 171 -0.95 7.41 11.01
C LEU A 171 -1.67 7.28 9.66
N PHE A 172 -1.08 7.85 8.60
CA PHE A 172 -1.62 7.76 7.25
C PHE A 172 -1.72 6.30 6.80
N THR A 173 -0.63 5.55 6.92
CA THR A 173 -0.58 4.13 6.55
C THR A 173 -1.59 3.31 7.35
N GLN A 174 -1.73 3.58 8.65
CA GLN A 174 -2.73 2.92 9.48
C GLN A 174 -4.16 3.21 9.01
N ILE A 175 -4.52 4.47 8.84
CA ILE A 175 -5.87 4.87 8.41
C ILE A 175 -6.14 4.30 7.02
N PHE A 176 -5.15 4.30 6.13
CA PHE A 176 -5.24 3.75 4.79
C PHE A 176 -5.53 2.24 4.81
N ILE A 177 -4.77 1.46 5.59
CA ILE A 177 -4.95 0.01 5.73
C ILE A 177 -6.31 -0.31 6.36
N GLU A 178 -6.72 0.41 7.40
CA GLU A 178 -8.01 0.18 8.06
C GLU A 178 -9.20 0.50 7.15
N ARG A 179 -9.08 1.52 6.28
CA ARG A 179 -10.15 1.99 5.41
C ARG A 179 -10.30 1.18 4.13
N PHE A 180 -9.18 0.86 3.48
CA PHE A 180 -9.16 0.22 2.16
C PHE A 180 -8.81 -1.27 2.22
N GLY A 181 -8.29 -1.73 3.36
CA GLY A 181 -7.83 -3.09 3.57
C GLY A 181 -6.35 -3.26 3.18
N ALA A 182 -5.69 -4.24 3.80
CA ALA A 182 -4.28 -4.52 3.58
C ALA A 182 -3.96 -4.88 2.12
N GLN A 183 -4.83 -5.63 1.44
CA GLN A 183 -4.60 -6.03 0.06
C GLN A 183 -4.65 -4.84 -0.91
N ALA A 184 -5.60 -3.91 -0.74
CA ALA A 184 -5.68 -2.71 -1.57
C ALA A 184 -4.48 -1.79 -1.31
N SER A 185 -4.02 -1.69 -0.05
CA SER A 185 -2.80 -0.96 0.31
C SER A 185 -1.55 -1.54 -0.35
N LEU A 186 -1.37 -2.86 -0.31
CA LEU A 186 -0.25 -3.52 -0.96
C LEU A 186 -0.28 -3.33 -2.48
N GLN A 187 -1.47 -3.38 -3.10
CA GLN A 187 -1.63 -3.11 -4.52
C GLN A 187 -1.32 -1.65 -4.87
N ALA A 188 -1.80 -0.69 -4.08
CA ALA A 188 -1.50 0.73 -4.28
C ALA A 188 0.01 1.00 -4.14
N MET A 189 0.66 0.40 -3.14
CA MET A 189 2.11 0.45 -2.98
C MET A 189 2.84 -0.18 -4.17
N LEU A 190 2.37 -1.33 -4.65
CA LEU A 190 2.97 -2.00 -5.81
C LEU A 190 2.89 -1.10 -7.04
N TRP A 191 1.72 -0.54 -7.34
CA TRP A 191 1.53 0.36 -8.47
C TRP A 191 2.33 1.65 -8.32
N GLY A 192 2.45 2.20 -7.11
CA GLY A 192 3.28 3.37 -6.86
C GLY A 192 4.76 3.11 -7.08
N ASN A 193 5.29 2.02 -6.53
CA ASN A 193 6.68 1.64 -6.77
C ASN A 193 6.92 1.27 -8.25
N ALA A 194 5.95 0.62 -8.91
CA ALA A 194 6.04 0.32 -10.33
C ALA A 194 6.10 1.60 -11.17
N LEU A 195 5.26 2.58 -10.88
CA LEU A 195 5.26 3.88 -11.54
C LEU A 195 6.60 4.60 -11.34
N LEU A 196 7.13 4.60 -10.11
CA LEU A 196 8.44 5.18 -9.80
C LEU A 196 9.58 4.48 -10.56
N CYS A 197 9.61 3.15 -10.58
CA CYS A 197 10.60 2.39 -11.34
C CYS A 197 10.51 2.68 -12.85
N ILE A 198 9.30 2.77 -13.42
CA ILE A 198 9.12 3.12 -14.83
C ILE A 198 9.60 4.55 -15.09
N ALA A 199 9.28 5.51 -14.21
CA ALA A 199 9.77 6.88 -14.32
C ALA A 199 11.30 6.94 -14.28
N ILE A 200 11.94 6.22 -13.35
CA ILE A 200 13.41 6.11 -13.26
C ILE A 200 13.98 5.51 -14.55
N ALA A 201 13.38 4.44 -15.08
CA ALA A 201 13.83 3.82 -16.33
C ALA A 201 13.73 4.80 -17.51
N ILE A 202 12.61 5.51 -17.65
CA ILE A 202 12.43 6.53 -18.70
C ILE A 202 13.46 7.66 -18.54
N CYS A 203 13.67 8.16 -17.32
CA CYS A 203 14.67 9.19 -17.05
C CYS A 203 16.09 8.70 -17.36
N ALA A 204 16.42 7.44 -17.09
CA ALA A 204 17.72 6.87 -17.42
C ALA A 204 18.00 6.84 -18.94
N PHE A 205 16.96 6.75 -19.76
CA PHE A 205 17.07 6.81 -21.23
C PHE A 205 17.05 8.24 -21.77
N LEU A 206 16.18 9.12 -21.25
CA LEU A 206 15.98 10.48 -21.78
C LEU A 206 17.00 11.49 -21.26
N ALA A 207 17.42 11.36 -20.00
CA ALA A 207 18.31 12.28 -19.32
C ALA A 207 19.30 11.49 -18.46
N PRO A 208 20.23 10.74 -19.09
CA PRO A 208 21.13 9.84 -18.37
C PRO A 208 21.96 10.58 -17.31
N ASP A 209 22.38 11.81 -17.58
CA ASP A 209 23.19 12.63 -16.64
C ASP A 209 22.47 12.92 -15.31
N MET A 210 21.14 12.78 -15.27
CA MET A 210 20.34 13.00 -14.07
C MET A 210 20.17 11.74 -13.20
N VAL A 211 20.51 10.56 -13.71
CA VAL A 211 20.22 9.27 -13.04
C VAL A 211 21.48 8.42 -12.88
N TRP A 212 22.45 8.56 -13.77
CA TRP A 212 23.74 7.90 -13.68
C TRP A 212 24.71 8.79 -12.91
N THR A 213 25.06 8.35 -11.70
CA THR A 213 26.09 8.98 -10.89
C THR A 213 27.36 8.15 -11.00
N VAL A 214 28.49 8.80 -11.27
CA VAL A 214 29.80 8.14 -11.18
C VAL A 214 30.02 7.79 -9.71
N SER A 215 30.18 6.51 -9.41
CA SER A 215 30.35 6.04 -8.04
C SER A 215 31.75 6.39 -7.54
N GLU A 216 31.86 7.15 -6.44
CA GLU A 216 33.16 7.46 -5.82
C GLU A 216 33.95 6.21 -5.40
N ALA A 217 33.25 5.10 -5.14
CA ALA A 217 33.85 3.84 -4.72
C ALA A 217 34.42 2.99 -5.86
N ASP A 218 33.98 3.19 -7.10
CA ASP A 218 34.45 2.48 -8.30
C ASP A 218 34.13 3.33 -9.55
N PRO A 219 35.10 4.08 -10.09
CA PRO A 219 34.88 4.96 -11.24
C PRO A 219 34.56 4.22 -12.55
N GLU A 220 34.77 2.91 -12.60
CA GLU A 220 34.54 2.10 -13.81
C GLU A 220 33.09 1.64 -14.00
N LEU A 221 32.23 1.73 -12.98
CA LEU A 221 30.84 1.28 -13.05
C LEU A 221 29.88 2.44 -12.73
N PRO A 222 29.22 3.03 -13.76
CA PRO A 222 28.23 4.08 -13.52
C PRO A 222 27.06 3.49 -12.75
N ARG A 223 26.74 4.11 -11.61
CA ARG A 223 25.70 3.64 -10.71
C ARG A 223 24.39 4.35 -11.03
N LEU A 224 23.31 3.58 -11.18
CA LEU A 224 21.98 4.14 -11.34
C LEU A 224 21.43 4.58 -9.98
N TYR A 225 21.77 5.79 -9.59
CA TYR A 225 21.34 6.42 -8.35
C TYR A 225 20.36 7.54 -8.74
N GLY A 226 19.06 7.20 -8.83
CA GLY A 226 18.00 8.13 -9.19
C GLY A 226 17.69 9.15 -8.10
N GLU A 227 18.71 9.82 -7.57
CA GLU A 227 18.66 10.71 -6.41
C GLU A 227 17.55 11.75 -6.49
N LEU A 228 17.33 12.28 -7.70
CA LEU A 228 16.32 13.28 -7.99
C LEU A 228 14.88 12.79 -7.80
N ILE A 229 14.63 11.49 -7.95
CA ILE A 229 13.27 10.91 -7.92
C ILE A 229 13.09 10.08 -6.66
N ALA A 230 13.89 9.01 -6.50
CA ALA A 230 13.88 8.12 -5.36
C ALA A 230 15.10 7.19 -5.41
N SER A 231 15.51 6.67 -4.26
CA SER A 231 16.58 5.67 -4.20
C SER A 231 16.20 4.40 -5.00
N THR A 232 16.78 4.25 -6.20
CA THR A 232 16.43 3.21 -7.17
C THR A 232 16.49 1.81 -6.56
N GLY A 233 17.51 1.52 -5.76
CA GLY A 233 17.67 0.21 -5.12
C GLY A 233 16.55 -0.09 -4.12
N VAL A 234 16.16 0.90 -3.30
CA VAL A 234 15.10 0.75 -2.28
C VAL A 234 13.73 0.60 -2.93
N VAL A 235 13.42 1.40 -3.96
CA VAL A 235 12.14 1.32 -4.67
C VAL A 235 12.03 0.00 -5.43
N SER A 236 13.10 -0.42 -6.12
CA SER A 236 13.10 -1.65 -6.92
C SER A 236 12.95 -2.90 -6.04
N ILE A 237 13.65 -2.97 -4.90
CA ILE A 237 13.49 -4.12 -3.99
C ILE A 237 12.10 -4.16 -3.35
N LEU A 238 11.55 -3.02 -2.93
CA LEU A 238 10.19 -2.95 -2.41
C LEU A 238 9.18 -3.40 -3.48
N ALA A 239 9.37 -2.97 -4.73
CA ALA A 239 8.54 -3.39 -5.86
C ALA A 239 8.59 -4.91 -6.06
N ILE A 240 9.77 -5.53 -6.02
CA ILE A 240 9.96 -6.99 -6.14
C ILE A 240 9.24 -7.71 -5.00
N ILE A 241 9.48 -7.30 -3.74
CA ILE A 241 8.85 -7.89 -2.55
C ILE A 241 7.32 -7.80 -2.65
N LEU A 242 6.80 -6.62 -3.02
CA LEU A 242 5.37 -6.38 -3.17
C LEU A 242 4.78 -7.19 -4.32
N LEU A 243 5.47 -7.32 -5.44
CA LEU A 243 5.02 -8.08 -6.60
C LEU A 243 4.91 -9.57 -6.26
N LEU A 244 5.94 -10.14 -5.63
CA LEU A 244 5.97 -11.54 -5.20
C LEU A 244 4.95 -11.84 -4.10
N THR A 245 4.66 -10.86 -3.22
CA THR A 245 3.70 -11.02 -2.12
C THR A 245 2.25 -10.83 -2.56
N SER A 246 1.99 -9.89 -3.47
CA SER A 246 0.62 -9.45 -3.80
C SER A 246 0.01 -10.20 -5.00
N VAL A 247 0.83 -10.69 -5.92
CA VAL A 247 0.34 -11.33 -7.16
C VAL A 247 0.29 -12.85 -6.99
N LYS A 248 -0.93 -13.40 -6.95
CA LYS A 248 -1.14 -14.86 -6.83
C LYS A 248 -0.73 -15.64 -8.08
N ARG A 249 -0.70 -15.01 -9.26
CA ARG A 249 -0.42 -15.65 -10.55
C ARG A 249 0.68 -14.89 -11.29
N ILE A 250 1.92 -15.14 -10.87
CA ILE A 250 3.14 -14.58 -11.42
C ILE A 250 3.33 -14.93 -12.91
N TRP A 251 2.80 -16.06 -13.38
CA TRP A 251 2.98 -16.56 -14.76
C TRP A 251 2.28 -15.73 -15.86
N LYS A 252 1.77 -14.55 -15.57
CA LYS A 252 1.22 -13.64 -16.60
C LYS A 252 2.37 -12.82 -17.20
N PRO A 253 2.27 -12.39 -18.48
CA PRO A 253 3.35 -11.64 -19.12
C PRO A 253 3.65 -10.30 -18.42
N ILE A 254 2.60 -9.59 -17.96
CA ILE A 254 2.75 -8.29 -17.29
C ILE A 254 3.61 -8.35 -16.01
N PRO A 255 3.32 -9.21 -15.00
CA PRO A 255 4.16 -9.31 -13.82
C PRO A 255 5.56 -9.85 -14.12
N ILE A 256 5.76 -10.69 -15.14
CA ILE A 256 7.10 -11.12 -15.55
C ILE A 256 7.91 -9.94 -16.10
N LEU A 257 7.29 -9.12 -16.97
CA LEU A 257 7.92 -7.92 -17.51
C LEU A 257 8.28 -6.92 -16.41
N LEU A 258 7.37 -6.67 -15.45
CA LEU A 258 7.63 -5.79 -14.31
C LEU A 258 8.74 -6.35 -13.41
N LEU A 259 8.76 -7.65 -13.17
CA LEU A 259 9.80 -8.30 -12.38
C LEU A 259 11.17 -8.13 -13.06
N ALA A 260 11.25 -8.36 -14.37
CA ALA A 260 12.46 -8.14 -15.15
C ALA A 260 12.94 -6.68 -15.04
N LEU A 261 12.03 -5.71 -15.23
CA LEU A 261 12.32 -4.29 -15.08
C LEU A 261 12.89 -3.96 -13.68
N PHE A 262 12.24 -4.40 -12.61
CA PHE A 262 12.69 -4.11 -11.24
C PHE A 262 14.02 -4.79 -10.93
N PHE A 263 14.24 -6.01 -11.44
CA PHE A 263 15.49 -6.70 -11.25
C PHE A 263 16.65 -6.01 -11.99
N SER A 264 16.44 -5.59 -13.25
CA SER A 264 17.41 -4.80 -14.00
C SER A 264 17.76 -3.51 -13.27
N LEU A 265 16.77 -2.74 -12.79
CA LEU A 265 17.01 -1.53 -12.02
C LEU A 265 17.75 -1.79 -10.70
N LEU A 266 17.45 -2.91 -10.02
CA LEU A 266 18.13 -3.30 -8.79
C LEU A 266 19.62 -3.59 -9.04
N VAL A 267 19.93 -4.37 -10.08
CA VAL A 267 21.31 -4.70 -10.50
C VAL A 267 22.08 -3.44 -10.90
N LEU A 268 21.44 -2.52 -11.63
CA LEU A 268 22.05 -1.25 -12.02
C LEU A 268 22.25 -0.28 -10.84
N SER A 269 21.48 -0.42 -9.76
CA SER A 269 21.59 0.46 -8.59
C SER A 269 22.86 0.24 -7.77
N LEU A 270 23.53 -0.91 -7.91
CA LEU A 270 24.76 -1.30 -7.19
C LEU A 270 24.70 -1.05 -5.65
N MET A 271 23.51 -1.06 -5.07
CA MET A 271 23.27 -0.81 -3.65
C MET A 271 23.55 -2.07 -2.82
N ARG A 272 24.70 -2.12 -2.12
CA ARG A 272 25.06 -3.24 -1.23
C ARG A 272 23.93 -3.58 -0.24
N THR A 273 23.33 -2.57 0.38
CA THR A 273 22.21 -2.75 1.34
C THR A 273 20.95 -3.32 0.69
N ALA A 274 20.66 -2.94 -0.54
CA ALA A 274 19.53 -3.48 -1.28
C ALA A 274 19.76 -4.96 -1.63
N TYR A 275 20.96 -5.35 -2.06
CA TYR A 275 21.29 -6.75 -2.32
C TYR A 275 21.18 -7.63 -1.08
N ILE A 276 21.72 -7.17 0.05
CA ILE A 276 21.60 -7.87 1.33
C ILE A 276 20.14 -8.05 1.71
N THR A 277 19.33 -7.01 1.56
CA THR A 277 17.90 -7.05 1.87
C THR A 277 17.15 -8.02 0.94
N ALA A 278 17.53 -8.09 -0.34
CA ALA A 278 16.93 -9.01 -1.31
C ALA A 278 17.26 -10.44 -0.93
N LEU A 279 18.54 -10.71 -0.65
CA LEU A 279 19.02 -12.03 -0.22
C LEU A 279 18.32 -12.48 1.07
N LEU A 280 18.22 -11.60 2.07
CA LEU A 280 17.54 -11.89 3.33
C LEU A 280 16.05 -12.16 3.12
N PHE A 281 15.38 -11.41 2.23
CA PHE A 281 13.99 -11.67 1.88
C PHE A 281 13.82 -13.03 1.18
N PHE A 282 14.66 -13.37 0.20
CA PHE A 282 14.63 -14.68 -0.45
C PHE A 282 14.88 -15.81 0.55
N LEU A 283 15.86 -15.65 1.45
CA LEU A 283 16.14 -16.60 2.51
C LEU A 283 14.92 -16.79 3.42
N LEU A 284 14.26 -15.70 3.85
CA LEU A 284 13.04 -15.76 4.65
C LEU A 284 11.88 -16.43 3.90
N VAL A 285 11.73 -16.18 2.60
CA VAL A 285 10.68 -16.82 1.78
C VAL A 285 10.94 -18.32 1.67
N ILE A 286 12.18 -18.72 1.43
CA ILE A 286 12.62 -20.12 1.37
C ILE A 286 12.38 -20.81 2.72
N LEU A 287 12.80 -20.17 3.82
CA LEU A 287 12.68 -20.69 5.18
C LEU A 287 11.22 -20.79 5.64
N LYS A 288 10.38 -19.80 5.29
CA LYS A 288 8.98 -19.71 5.71
C LYS A 288 8.02 -20.48 4.80
N ARG A 289 8.41 -20.81 3.56
CA ARG A 289 7.67 -21.71 2.65
C ARG A 289 8.44 -23.02 2.41
N PRO A 290 8.68 -23.87 3.42
CA PRO A 290 9.21 -25.21 3.20
C PRO A 290 8.07 -26.12 2.74
N ASN A 291 7.37 -25.78 1.65
CA ASN A 291 6.39 -26.66 1.03
C ASN A 291 6.99 -27.50 -0.10
N ILE A 292 8.30 -27.40 -0.31
CA ILE A 292 9.05 -28.27 -1.22
C ILE A 292 9.67 -29.37 -0.34
N ARG A 293 9.09 -30.57 -0.36
CA ARG A 293 9.53 -31.76 0.40
C ARG A 293 11.05 -31.99 0.47
N PRO A 294 11.87 -31.78 -0.59
CA PRO A 294 13.32 -31.95 -0.51
C PRO A 294 14.05 -30.93 0.38
N LEU A 295 13.55 -29.70 0.51
CA LEU A 295 14.24 -28.67 1.30
C LEU A 295 14.09 -28.90 2.82
N ARG A 296 13.01 -29.58 3.22
CA ARG A 296 12.85 -30.04 4.60
C ARG A 296 13.90 -31.09 4.97
N ARG A 297 14.35 -31.94 4.02
CA ARG A 297 15.44 -32.90 4.29
C ARG A 297 16.79 -32.21 4.47
N LEU A 298 17.09 -31.18 3.68
CA LEU A 298 18.34 -30.42 3.82
C LEU A 298 18.41 -29.65 5.14
N ALA A 299 17.30 -29.05 5.59
CA ALA A 299 17.24 -28.38 6.88
C ALA A 299 17.41 -29.35 8.08
N TYR A 300 17.02 -30.62 7.94
CA TYR A 300 17.24 -31.67 8.94
C TYR A 300 18.63 -32.33 8.87
N CYS A 301 19.44 -32.03 7.85
CA CYS A 301 20.84 -32.49 7.79
C CYS A 301 21.84 -31.44 8.27
N PHE A 302 21.38 -30.19 8.44
CA PHE A 302 22.20 -29.06 8.92
C PHE A 302 21.93 -28.68 10.38
N PHE A 303 21.00 -29.40 11.05
CA PHE A 303 20.71 -29.33 12.48
C PHE A 303 20.71 -30.76 13.03
#